data_AF-W0DMZ1-F1
#
_entry.id   AF-W0DMZ1-F1
#
_cell.length_a   1.000
_cell.length_b   1.000
_cell.length_c   1.000
_cell.angle_alpha   90.00
_cell.angle_beta   90.00
_cell.angle_gamma   90.00
#
_symmetry.space_group_name_H-M   'P 1'
#
loop_
_entity.id
_entity.type
_entity.pdbx_description
1 polymer ?
#
loop_
_entity_poly.entity_id
_entity_poly.type
_entity_poly.pdbx_seq_one_letter_code
_entity_poly.pdbx_strand_id
1 'polypeptide(L)'
;MPSPTRLKGDLLGEAELLDAPGGPLLRLRFGGPFEGREVTWQATFVAQAVAGRPREPRFIEIGADAPDGSIPIAVGLPVESIDLPTARKAMIMIRRYKRLRRGRYEYES
;
A
#
# COMPACT_ATOMS: atom_id res chain seq x y z
N MET A 1 -5.58 17.35 -23.94
CA MET A 1 -5.52 17.91 -22.57
C MET A 1 -4.23 17.42 -21.93
N PRO A 2 -3.31 18.28 -21.46
CA PRO A 2 -2.11 17.79 -20.79
C PRO A 2 -2.46 17.35 -19.38
N SER A 3 -2.08 16.12 -19.04
CA SER A 3 -2.22 15.52 -17.73
C SER A 3 -1.53 16.36 -16.66
N PRO A 4 -2.14 16.57 -15.47
CA PRO A 4 -1.42 17.20 -14.38
C PRO A 4 -0.37 16.22 -13.87
N THR A 5 0.88 16.47 -14.27
CA THR A 5 2.07 15.87 -13.68
C THR A 5 2.13 16.27 -12.20
N ARG A 6 1.52 15.50 -11.30
CA ARG A 6 1.82 15.54 -9.87
C ARG A 6 3.03 14.67 -9.59
N LEU A 7 4.22 15.22 -9.85
CA LEU A 7 5.47 14.67 -9.32
C LEU A 7 6.01 15.64 -8.26
N LYS A 8 6.07 15.13 -7.03
CA LYS A 8 6.57 15.75 -5.78
C LYS A 8 5.56 16.60 -5.00
N GLY A 9 4.32 16.15 -4.88
CA GLY A 9 3.49 16.44 -3.71
C GLY A 9 3.84 15.46 -2.58
N ASP A 10 3.75 15.89 -1.33
CA ASP A 10 3.87 14.97 -0.19
C ASP A 10 2.89 13.80 -0.40
N LEU A 11 3.43 12.59 -0.61
CA LEU A 11 2.64 11.39 -0.88
C LEU A 11 1.59 11.15 0.22
N LEU A 12 1.92 11.50 1.45
CA LEU A 12 0.99 11.44 2.58
C LEU A 12 -0.07 12.55 2.51
N GLY A 13 0.26 13.73 1.96
CA GLY A 13 -0.69 14.81 1.71
C GLY A 13 -1.66 14.52 0.54
N GLU A 14 -1.35 13.55 -0.32
CA GLU A 14 -2.26 13.04 -1.35
C GLU A 14 -3.05 11.80 -0.88
N ALA A 15 -2.69 11.23 0.27
CA ALA A 15 -3.34 10.04 0.81
C ALA A 15 -4.48 10.44 1.75
N GLU A 16 -5.60 9.72 1.64
CA GLU A 16 -6.69 9.77 2.61
C GLU A 16 -6.46 8.66 3.63
N LEU A 17 -6.11 9.01 4.88
CA LEU A 17 -6.00 8.04 5.96
C LEU A 17 -7.41 7.67 6.45
N LEU A 18 -7.74 6.39 6.43
CA LEU A 18 -9.02 5.86 6.90
C LEU A 18 -8.96 5.43 8.37
N ASP A 19 -7.76 5.10 8.86
CA ASP A 19 -7.47 4.80 10.26
C ASP A 19 -6.31 5.67 10.78
N ALA A 20 -6.15 5.72 12.10
CA ALA A 20 -5.01 6.38 12.73
C ALA A 20 -3.72 5.54 12.56
N PRO A 21 -2.58 6.17 12.24
CA PRO A 21 -1.29 5.48 12.14
C PRO A 21 -0.75 5.08 13.52
N GLY A 22 0.21 4.16 13.53
CA GLY A 22 0.89 3.66 14.74
C GLY A 22 0.31 2.36 15.31
N GLY A 23 -0.77 1.84 14.72
CA GLY A 23 -1.34 0.54 15.05
C GLY A 23 -0.76 -0.63 14.24
N PRO A 24 -1.21 -1.86 14.49
CA PRO A 24 -0.84 -3.04 13.70
C PRO A 24 -1.51 -3.09 12.33
N LEU A 25 -2.50 -2.21 12.10
CA LEU A 25 -3.26 -2.11 10.87
C LEU A 25 -3.39 -0.63 10.52
N LEU A 26 -3.22 -0.29 9.24
CA LEU A 26 -3.52 1.05 8.73
C LEU A 26 -4.21 0.93 7.38
N ARG A 27 -5.44 1.44 7.29
CA ARG A 27 -6.14 1.61 6.01
C ARG A 27 -5.98 3.03 5.51
N LEU A 28 -5.71 3.16 4.21
CA LEU A 28 -5.62 4.45 3.53
C LEU A 28 -5.93 4.32 2.05
N ARG A 29 -6.28 5.45 1.42
CA ARG A 29 -6.52 5.56 -0.02
C ARG A 29 -5.52 6.50 -0.66
N PHE A 30 -5.03 6.17 -1.85
CA PHE A 30 -4.13 7.05 -2.61
C PHE A 30 -4.14 6.71 -4.10
N GLY A 31 -3.84 7.69 -4.95
CA GLY A 31 -3.71 7.46 -6.39
C GLY A 31 -2.38 6.79 -6.78
N GLY A 32 -2.35 6.06 -7.89
CA GLY A 32 -1.10 5.63 -8.51
C GLY A 32 -1.30 4.73 -9.73
N PRO A 33 -0.21 4.42 -10.46
CA PRO A 33 -0.27 3.62 -11.67
C PRO A 33 -0.48 2.13 -11.36
N PHE A 34 -1.35 1.46 -12.14
CA PHE A 34 -1.53 0.01 -12.14
C PHE A 34 -2.05 -0.47 -13.50
N GLU A 35 -1.50 -1.56 -14.03
CA GLU A 35 -1.93 -2.16 -15.32
C GLU A 35 -2.04 -1.15 -16.49
N GLY A 36 -1.19 -0.13 -16.51
CA GLY A 36 -1.15 0.88 -17.57
C GLY A 36 -2.16 2.03 -17.43
N ARG A 37 -2.90 2.11 -16.32
CA ARG A 37 -3.82 3.22 -15.99
C ARG A 37 -3.53 3.81 -14.61
N GLU A 38 -3.99 5.04 -14.37
CA GLU A 38 -4.07 5.60 -13.02
C GLU A 38 -5.27 4.98 -12.29
N VAL A 39 -5.06 4.52 -11.07
CA VAL A 39 -6.09 3.93 -10.21
C VAL A 39 -6.08 4.58 -8.82
N THR A 40 -7.17 4.43 -8.11
CA THR A 40 -7.22 4.68 -6.67
C THR A 40 -6.96 3.38 -5.94
N TRP A 41 -5.88 3.31 -5.17
CA TRP A 41 -5.60 2.19 -4.28
C TRP A 41 -6.42 2.32 -3.01
N GLN A 42 -7.09 1.25 -2.61
CA GLN A 42 -7.64 1.07 -1.27
C GLN A 42 -6.71 0.14 -0.50
N ALA A 43 -5.73 0.74 0.16
CA ALA A 43 -4.64 0.02 0.78
C ALA A 43 -4.92 -0.36 2.23
N THR A 44 -4.52 -1.57 2.59
CA THR A 44 -4.48 -2.08 3.96
C THR A 44 -3.06 -2.54 4.27
N PHE A 45 -2.38 -1.83 5.16
CA PHE A 45 -1.05 -2.20 5.63
C PHE A 45 -1.15 -2.95 6.95
N VAL A 46 -0.50 -4.11 7.02
CA VAL A 46 -0.55 -5.02 8.17
C VAL A 46 0.85 -5.16 8.74
N ALA A 47 1.01 -4.85 10.02
CA ALA A 47 2.23 -5.09 10.77
C ALA A 47 2.26 -6.57 11.18
N GLN A 48 3.32 -7.29 10.80
CA GLN A 48 3.45 -8.73 11.04
C GLN A 48 4.54 -9.08 12.05
N ALA A 49 5.29 -8.11 12.58
CA ALA A 49 6.26 -8.40 13.63
C ALA A 49 5.56 -8.40 14.99
N VAL A 50 5.70 -9.50 15.73
CA VAL A 50 5.24 -9.64 17.10
C VAL A 50 6.41 -10.10 17.95
N ALA A 51 6.64 -9.43 19.08
CA ALA A 51 7.72 -9.78 20.00
C ALA A 51 7.62 -11.26 20.42
N GLY A 52 8.71 -12.01 20.26
CA GLY A 52 8.78 -13.43 20.61
C GLY A 52 8.18 -14.41 19.59
N ARG A 53 7.78 -13.94 18.39
CA ARG A 53 7.35 -14.81 17.28
C ARG A 53 8.33 -14.80 16.10
N PRO A 54 8.39 -15.89 15.31
CA PRO A 54 9.10 -15.91 14.05
C PRO A 54 8.59 -14.79 13.13
N ARG A 55 9.50 -14.20 12.36
CA ARG A 55 9.17 -13.16 11.39
C ARG A 55 8.30 -13.76 10.29
N GLU A 56 7.07 -13.29 10.15
CA GLU A 56 6.20 -13.71 9.04
C GLU A 56 6.71 -13.12 7.70
N PRO A 57 6.55 -13.86 6.59
CA PRO A 57 6.99 -13.40 5.28
C PRO A 57 6.21 -12.16 4.86
N ARG A 58 6.86 -11.30 4.08
CA ARG A 58 6.21 -10.11 3.54
C ARG A 58 5.25 -10.56 2.45
N PHE A 59 4.09 -9.95 2.37
CA PHE A 59 3.16 -10.26 1.28
C PHE A 59 2.60 -9.01 0.64
N ILE A 60 2.18 -9.16 -0.61
CA ILE A 60 1.33 -8.21 -1.31
C ILE A 60 0.18 -9.00 -1.90
N GLU A 61 -1.04 -8.58 -1.63
CA GLU A 61 -2.26 -9.14 -2.21
C GLU A 61 -3.04 -8.02 -2.89
N ILE A 62 -3.33 -8.19 -4.17
CA ILE A 62 -4.13 -7.25 -4.95
C ILE A 62 -5.42 -7.95 -5.38
N GLY A 63 -6.56 -7.43 -4.95
CA GLY A 63 -7.86 -7.99 -5.28
C GLY A 63 -8.40 -7.54 -6.64
N ALA A 64 -9.63 -7.93 -6.92
CA ALA A 64 -10.39 -7.41 -8.06
C ALA A 64 -10.84 -5.97 -7.82
N ASP A 65 -11.18 -5.26 -8.89
CA ASP A 65 -11.73 -3.91 -8.84
C ASP A 65 -12.95 -3.87 -7.89
N ALA A 66 -12.95 -2.92 -6.97
CA ALA A 66 -14.07 -2.66 -6.08
C ALA A 66 -15.22 -1.97 -6.83
N PRO A 67 -16.46 -2.01 -6.31
CA PRO A 67 -17.62 -1.38 -6.96
C PRO A 67 -17.48 0.12 -7.22
N ASP A 68 -16.65 0.82 -6.43
CA ASP A 68 -16.35 2.25 -6.59
C ASP A 68 -15.17 2.52 -7.57
N GLY A 69 -14.67 1.49 -8.24
CA GLY A 69 -13.55 1.56 -9.18
C GLY A 69 -12.16 1.62 -8.52
N SER A 70 -12.08 1.55 -7.19
CA SER A 70 -10.80 1.43 -6.50
C SER A 70 -10.22 0.01 -6.59
N ILE A 71 -8.91 -0.11 -6.41
CA ILE A 71 -8.21 -1.40 -6.39
C ILE A 71 -7.80 -1.71 -4.95
N PRO A 72 -8.35 -2.77 -4.33
CA PRO A 72 -7.94 -3.20 -3.00
C PRO A 72 -6.54 -3.80 -3.05
N ILE A 73 -5.68 -3.36 -2.14
CA ILE A 73 -4.33 -3.91 -1.95
C ILE A 73 -4.05 -4.12 -0.46
N ALA A 74 -3.61 -5.32 -0.08
CA ALA A 74 -3.12 -5.62 1.26
C ALA A 74 -1.60 -5.84 1.21
N VAL A 75 -0.87 -5.25 2.15
CA VAL A 75 0.59 -5.39 2.24
C VAL A 75 0.98 -5.77 3.67
N GLY A 76 1.55 -6.96 3.81
CA GLY A 76 2.15 -7.42 5.06
C GLY A 76 3.59 -6.95 5.18
N LEU A 77 3.88 -6.16 6.20
CA LEU A 77 5.20 -5.59 6.48
C LEU A 77 5.78 -6.19 7.77
N PRO A 78 7.08 -6.51 7.79
CA PRO A 78 7.71 -7.12 8.95
C PRO A 78 8.16 -6.04 9.95
N VAL A 79 7.18 -5.31 10.47
CA VAL A 79 7.32 -4.23 11.45
C VAL A 79 6.29 -4.44 12.55
N GLU A 80 6.49 -3.82 13.72
CA GLU A 80 5.58 -3.97 14.86
C GLU A 80 4.36 -3.05 14.76
N SER A 81 4.51 -1.92 14.06
CA SER A 81 3.43 -0.95 13.84
C SER A 81 3.57 -0.27 12.48
N ILE A 82 2.45 0.21 11.95
CA ILE A 82 2.39 0.98 10.71
C ILE A 82 2.34 2.47 11.04
N ASP A 83 3.52 3.07 11.20
CA ASP A 83 3.66 4.52 11.32
C ASP A 83 3.65 5.24 9.95
N LEU A 84 3.58 6.58 9.96
CA LEU A 84 3.58 7.38 8.74
C LEU A 84 4.83 7.17 7.87
N PRO A 85 6.07 7.13 8.42
CA PRO A 85 7.26 6.77 7.66
C PRO A 85 7.16 5.42 6.94
N THR A 86 6.62 4.39 7.61
CA THR A 86 6.42 3.05 7.06
C THR A 86 5.37 3.06 5.95
N ALA A 87 4.23 3.69 6.21
CA ALA A 87 3.16 3.85 5.21
C ALA A 87 3.66 4.55 3.95
N ARG A 88 4.43 5.64 4.11
CA ARG A 88 5.03 6.37 2.99
C ARG A 88 5.96 5.49 2.16
N LYS A 89 6.83 4.70 2.79
CA LYS A 89 7.73 3.77 2.09
C LYS A 89 6.93 2.72 1.31
N ALA A 90 5.87 2.18 1.90
CA ALA A 90 5.00 1.19 1.25
C ALA A 90 4.29 1.79 0.03
N MET A 91 3.75 3.01 0.13
CA MET A 91 3.13 3.71 -1.00
C MET A 91 4.13 3.98 -2.14
N ILE A 92 5.36 4.39 -1.81
CA ILE A 92 6.43 4.58 -2.80
C ILE A 92 6.73 3.26 -3.51
N MET A 93 6.83 2.16 -2.76
CA MET A 93 7.05 0.83 -3.31
C MET A 93 5.91 0.47 -4.27
N ILE A 94 4.65 0.59 -3.85
CA ILE A 94 3.48 0.28 -4.69
C ILE A 94 3.50 1.08 -5.99
N ARG A 95 3.71 2.41 -5.93
CA ARG A 95 3.75 3.25 -7.14
C ARG A 95 4.91 2.91 -8.09
N ARG A 96 6.02 2.38 -7.58
CA ARG A 96 7.23 2.09 -8.37
C ARG A 96 7.33 0.66 -8.84
N TYR A 97 6.59 -0.26 -8.23
CA TYR A 97 6.77 -1.68 -8.47
C TYR A 97 6.07 -2.11 -9.76
N LYS A 98 6.84 -2.17 -10.86
CA LYS A 98 6.34 -2.51 -12.20
C LYS A 98 5.79 -3.94 -12.34
N ARG A 99 6.00 -4.79 -11.32
CA ARG A 99 5.62 -6.21 -11.33
C ARG A 99 4.39 -6.50 -10.49
N LEU A 100 3.71 -5.48 -9.96
CA LEU A 100 2.41 -5.67 -9.30
C LEU A 100 1.43 -6.33 -10.28
N ARG A 101 0.75 -7.36 -9.80
CA ARG A 101 -0.26 -8.13 -10.52
C ARG A 101 -1.38 -8.48 -9.54
N ARG A 102 -2.56 -8.80 -10.05
CA ARG A 102 -3.66 -9.30 -9.22
C ARG A 102 -3.31 -10.67 -8.62
N GLY A 103 -3.76 -10.91 -7.38
CA GLY A 103 -3.46 -12.10 -6.60
C GLY A 103 -2.50 -11.82 -5.43
N ARG A 104 -2.13 -12.88 -4.70
CA ARG A 104 -1.25 -12.84 -3.54
C ARG A 104 0.16 -13.31 -3.90
N TYR A 105 1.15 -12.56 -3.45
CA TYR A 105 2.57 -12.87 -3.59
C TYR A 105 3.27 -12.72 -2.26
N GLU A 106 4.07 -13.73 -1.92
CA GLU A 106 4.91 -13.71 -0.74
C GLU A 106 6.36 -13.48 -1.17
N TYR A 107 7.05 -12.66 -0.40
CA TYR A 107 8.45 -12.32 -0.60
C TYR A 107 9.21 -12.75 0.63
N GLU A 108 10.01 -13.81 0.47
CA GLU A 108 11.08 -14.12 1.41
C GLU A 108 12.23 -13.14 1.16
N SER A 109 12.69 -12.47 2.23
CA SER A 109 13.85 -11.58 2.19
C SER A 109 15.04 -12.24 2.84
#